data_AF-A0AAV7L984-F1
#
_entry.id   AF-A0AAV7L984-F1
#
_cell.length_a   1.000
_cell.length_b   1.000
_cell.length_c   1.000
_cell.angle_alpha   90.00
_cell.angle_beta   90.00
_cell.angle_gamma   90.00
#
_symmetry.space_group_name_H-M   'P 1'
#
loop_
_entity.id
_entity.type
_entity.pdbx_description
1 polymer ?
#
loop_
_entity_poly.entity_id
_entity_poly.type
_entity_poly.pdbx_seq_one_letter_code
_entity_poly.pdbx_strand_id
1 'polypeptide(L)'
;CSSTILPPIECSPSLEQVYKEQCQILTTGNGPFIPCHAHIPPQSYFESCVYDLCANNGSFEQLCQILESYASACQVAGVHLGDWRKETV
;
A
#
# COMPACT_ATOMS: atom_id res chain seq x y z
N CYS A 1 -5.58 -22.03 -5.30
CA CYS A 1 -4.92 -21.31 -4.19
C CYS A 1 -5.00 -22.20 -2.96
N SER A 2 -3.85 -22.63 -2.43
CA SER A 2 -3.81 -23.59 -1.33
C SER A 2 -4.27 -22.91 -0.04
N SER A 3 -5.35 -23.40 0.56
CA SER A 3 -5.94 -22.89 1.80
C SER A 3 -5.13 -23.32 3.04
N THR A 4 -3.85 -22.94 3.10
CA THR A 4 -3.13 -23.04 4.37
C THR A 4 -3.57 -21.86 5.22
N ILE A 5 -4.35 -22.15 6.27
CA ILE A 5 -4.65 -21.20 7.34
C ILE A 5 -3.30 -20.89 8.00
N LEU A 6 -2.65 -19.82 7.56
CA LEU A 6 -1.51 -19.25 8.26
C LEU A 6 -2.04 -18.77 9.63
N PRO A 7 -1.33 -18.99 10.75
CA PRO A 7 -1.63 -18.27 11.98
C PRO A 7 -1.77 -16.77 11.68
N PRO A 8 -2.62 -16.02 12.44
CA PRO A 8 -2.66 -14.58 12.27
C PRO A 8 -1.22 -14.08 12.31
N ILE A 9 -0.83 -13.42 11.22
CA ILE A 9 0.49 -12.82 11.10
C ILE A 9 0.49 -11.66 12.09
N GLU A 10 0.78 -11.99 13.35
CA GLU A 10 0.96 -10.99 14.39
C GLU A 10 2.38 -10.46 14.23
N CYS A 11 2.54 -9.46 13.36
CA CYS A 11 3.69 -8.59 13.46
C CYS A 11 3.65 -7.92 14.85
N SER A 12 4.82 -7.73 15.46
CA SER A 12 4.87 -7.03 16.74
C SER A 12 4.29 -5.62 16.58
N PRO A 13 3.65 -5.05 17.62
CA PRO A 13 3.08 -3.70 17.53
C PRO A 13 4.12 -2.63 17.17
N SER A 14 5.40 -2.88 17.47
CA SER A 14 6.52 -2.04 17.03
C SER A 14 6.78 -2.12 15.52
N LEU A 15 6.72 -3.30 14.92
CA LEU A 15 6.91 -3.49 13.47
C LEU A 15 5.69 -2.98 12.69
N GLU A 16 4.48 -3.22 13.21
CA GLU A 16 3.25 -2.71 12.63
C GLU A 16 3.30 -1.17 12.49
N GLN A 17 3.82 -0.47 13.51
CA GLN A 17 3.99 0.98 13.46
C GLN A 17 4.99 1.42 12.37
N VAL A 18 6.11 0.71 12.22
CA VAL A 18 7.09 0.97 11.15
C VAL A 18 6.46 0.77 9.77
N TYR A 19 5.66 -0.27 9.59
CA TYR A 19 4.99 -0.52 8.31
C TYR A 19 3.86 0.46 8.04
N LYS A 20 3.14 0.92 9.08
CA LYS A 20 2.19 2.05 8.93
C LYS A 20 2.89 3.28 8.36
N GLU A 21 4.07 3.62 8.87
CA GLU A 21 4.86 4.75 8.36
C GLU A 21 5.28 4.55 6.90
N GLN A 22 5.69 3.34 6.50
CA GLN A 22 6.01 3.02 5.10
C GLN A 22 4.77 3.11 4.19
N CYS A 23 3.61 2.66 4.66
CA CYS A 23 2.36 2.65 3.92
C CYS A 23 1.67 4.02 3.85
N GLN A 24 2.09 5.01 4.66
CA GLN A 24 1.48 6.35 4.68
C GLN A 24 1.49 7.06 3.32
N ILE A 25 2.38 6.68 2.41
CA ILE A 25 2.43 7.28 1.08
C ILE A 25 1.13 7.06 0.28
N LEU A 26 0.36 6.02 0.61
CA LEU A 26 -0.95 5.76 0.02
C LEU A 26 -2.03 6.74 0.50
N THR A 27 -1.90 7.26 1.72
CA THR A 27 -2.93 8.08 2.38
C THR A 27 -2.52 9.54 2.57
N THR A 28 -1.25 9.87 2.35
CA THR A 28 -0.71 11.20 2.61
C THR A 28 -1.39 12.25 1.73
N GLY A 29 -1.78 13.35 2.36
CA GLY A 29 -2.47 14.46 1.70
C GLY A 29 -1.57 15.32 0.80
N ASN A 30 -0.26 15.02 0.73
CA ASN A 30 0.75 15.68 -0.10
C ASN A 30 1.55 14.69 -0.97
N GLY A 31 0.93 13.57 -1.39
CA GLY A 31 1.58 12.50 -2.15
C GLY A 31 1.12 12.37 -3.61
N PRO A 32 1.76 11.50 -4.38
CA PRO A 32 1.46 11.34 -5.81
C PRO A 32 0.06 10.76 -6.06
N PHE A 33 -0.54 10.13 -5.04
CA PHE A 33 -1.84 9.46 -5.14
C PHE A 33 -3.05 10.33 -4.79
N ILE A 34 -2.87 11.58 -4.34
CA ILE A 34 -3.99 12.48 -3.98
C ILE A 34 -5.10 12.52 -5.04
N PRO A 35 -4.79 12.66 -6.35
CA PRO A 35 -5.84 12.74 -7.36
C PRO A 35 -6.76 11.51 -7.38
N CYS A 36 -6.27 10.37 -6.90
CA CYS A 36 -7.01 9.12 -6.85
C CYS A 36 -7.86 8.96 -5.59
N HIS A 37 -7.55 9.64 -4.48
CA HIS A 37 -8.24 9.44 -3.20
C HIS A 37 -9.76 9.70 -3.30
N ALA A 38 -10.18 10.58 -4.21
CA ALA A 38 -11.59 10.88 -4.45
C ALA A 38 -12.34 9.77 -5.24
N HIS A 39 -11.61 8.96 -6.00
CA HIS A 39 -12.17 7.89 -6.84
C HIS A 39 -12.04 6.53 -6.15
N ILE A 40 -10.88 6.26 -5.57
CA ILE A 40 -10.56 5.02 -4.85
C ILE A 40 -10.05 5.40 -3.46
N PRO A 41 -10.83 5.16 -2.40
CA PRO A 41 -10.39 5.44 -1.03
C PRO A 41 -9.10 4.67 -0.68
N PRO A 42 -8.04 5.36 -0.21
CA PRO A 42 -6.74 4.71 0.03
C PRO A 42 -6.72 3.82 1.28
N GLN A 43 -7.71 3.94 2.17
CA GLN A 43 -7.72 3.28 3.47
C GLN A 43 -7.62 1.75 3.37
N SER A 44 -8.34 1.12 2.44
CA SER A 44 -8.27 -0.33 2.24
C SER A 44 -6.91 -0.80 1.70
N TYR A 45 -6.26 0.01 0.86
CA TYR A 45 -4.91 -0.26 0.36
C TYR A 45 -3.87 -0.06 1.47
N PHE A 46 -4.05 0.94 2.34
CA PHE A 46 -3.20 1.15 3.50
C PHE A 46 -3.25 -0.02 4.48
N GLU A 47 -4.44 -0.50 4.83
CA GLU A 47 -4.62 -1.65 5.73
C GLU A 47 -4.02 -2.92 5.12
N SER A 48 -4.24 -3.15 3.82
CA SER A 48 -3.60 -4.25 3.09
C SER A 48 -2.09 -4.12 3.05
N CYS A 49 -1.57 -2.90 2.89
CA CYS A 49 -0.14 -2.61 2.90
C CYS A 49 0.53 -3.02 4.21
N VAL A 50 -0.05 -2.61 5.34
CA VAL A 50 0.48 -2.97 6.66
C VAL A 50 0.43 -4.48 6.86
N TYR A 51 -0.68 -5.11 6.49
CA TYR A 51 -0.85 -6.57 6.60
C TYR A 51 0.17 -7.34 5.75
N ASP A 52 0.34 -6.97 4.49
CA ASP A 52 1.25 -7.63 3.57
C ASP A 52 2.72 -7.39 3.93
N LEU A 53 3.07 -6.21 4.45
CA LEU A 53 4.41 -5.97 4.98
C LEU A 53 4.65 -6.79 6.26
N CYS A 54 3.66 -6.93 7.12
CA CYS A 54 3.74 -7.86 8.25
C CYS A 54 3.95 -9.30 7.77
N ALA A 55 3.28 -9.72 6.69
CA ALA A 55 3.41 -11.06 6.12
C ALA A 55 4.76 -11.33 5.47
N ASN A 56 5.36 -10.30 4.89
CA ASN A 56 6.59 -10.38 4.12
C ASN A 56 7.78 -9.73 4.83
N ASN A 57 7.70 -9.54 6.15
CA ASN A 57 8.77 -8.98 6.98
C ASN A 57 9.34 -7.63 6.48
N GLY A 58 8.45 -6.75 6.00
CA GLY A 58 8.83 -5.42 5.51
C GLY A 58 9.49 -5.40 4.13
N SER A 59 9.22 -6.42 3.30
CA SER A 59 9.77 -6.50 1.95
C SER A 59 9.47 -5.23 1.14
N PHE A 60 10.54 -4.55 0.69
CA PHE A 60 10.42 -3.40 -0.20
C PHE A 60 9.73 -3.77 -1.52
N GLU A 61 9.95 -4.99 -2.02
CA GLU A 61 9.26 -5.50 -3.21
C GLU A 61 7.75 -5.57 -2.98
N GLN A 62 7.32 -6.00 -1.79
CA GLN A 62 5.91 -6.04 -1.44
C GLN A 62 5.31 -4.62 -1.38
N LEU A 63 6.04 -3.65 -0.81
CA LEU A 63 5.61 -2.24 -0.84
C LEU A 63 5.43 -1.75 -2.28
N CYS A 64 6.40 -1.99 -3.17
CA CYS A 64 6.30 -1.61 -4.58
C CYS A 64 5.06 -2.23 -5.26
N GLN A 65 4.80 -3.53 -5.05
CA GLN A 65 3.65 -4.21 -5.64
C GLN A 65 2.32 -3.57 -5.21
N ILE A 66 2.22 -3.15 -3.94
CA ILE A 66 1.00 -2.53 -3.42
C ILE A 66 0.81 -1.13 -3.99
N LEU A 67 1.88 -0.35 -4.12
CA LEU A 67 1.85 0.96 -4.75
C LEU A 67 1.46 0.86 -6.24
N GLU A 68 1.99 -0.13 -6.95
CA GLU A 68 1.63 -0.40 -8.34
C GLU A 68 0.17 -0.84 -8.50
N SER A 69 -0.32 -1.67 -7.57
CA SER A 69 -1.72 -2.09 -7.53
C SER A 69 -2.65 -0.89 -7.34
N TYR A 70 -2.32 -0.01 -6.39
CA TYR A 70 -3.11 1.21 -6.18
C TYR A 70 -3.05 2.13 -7.41
N ALA A 71 -1.87 2.36 -7.98
CA ALA A 71 -1.71 3.14 -9.21
C ALA A 71 -2.53 2.59 -10.38
N SER A 72 -2.54 1.28 -10.55
CA SER A 72 -3.32 0.58 -11.57
C SER A 72 -4.82 0.78 -11.36
N ALA A 73 -5.31 0.64 -10.12
CA ALA A 73 -6.70 0.88 -9.78
C ALA A 73 -7.12 2.34 -10.08
N CYS A 74 -6.25 3.32 -9.76
CA CYS A 74 -6.46 4.71 -10.11
C CYS A 74 -6.58 4.91 -11.63
N GLN A 75 -5.69 4.27 -12.41
CA GLN A 75 -5.71 4.35 -13.86
C GLN A 75 -6.99 3.74 -14.46
N VAL A 76 -7.45 2.59 -13.93
CA VAL A 76 -8.72 1.97 -14.32
C VAL A 76 -9.91 2.87 -13.97
N ALA A 77 -9.84 3.62 -12.87
CA ALA A 77 -10.83 4.61 -12.50
C ALA A 77 -10.77 5.92 -13.34
N GLY A 78 -9.84 6.01 -14.30
CA GLY A 78 -9.67 7.17 -15.18
C GLY A 78 -8.78 8.28 -14.62
N VAL A 79 -8.09 8.04 -13.51
CA VAL A 79 -7.17 9.00 -12.89
C VAL A 79 -5.75 8.77 -13.43
N HIS A 80 -5.15 9.80 -14.03
CA HIS A 80 -3.77 9.74 -14.49
C HIS A 80 -2.82 10.32 -13.43
N LEU A 81 -1.99 9.47 -12.84
CA LEU A 81 -1.07 9.83 -11.75
C LEU A 81 0.29 10.36 -12.23
N GLY A 82 0.53 10.48 -13.54
CA GLY A 82 1.81 10.91 -14.09
C GLY A 82 2.98 10.01 -13.66
N ASP A 83 4.14 10.62 -13.43
CA ASP A 83 5.40 9.95 -13.03
C ASP A 83 5.46 9.65 -11.51
N TRP A 84 4.36 9.14 -10.93
CA TRP A 84 4.25 8.87 -9.49
C TRP A 84 5.45 8.09 -8.94
N ARG A 85 6.01 7.13 -9.69
CA ARG A 85 7.18 6.34 -9.26
C ARG A 85 8.42 7.19 -8.95
N LYS A 86 8.65 8.32 -9.63
CA LYS A 86 9.79 9.22 -9.32
C LYS A 86 9.57 10.05 -8.06
N GLU A 87 8.32 10.18 -7.63
CA GLU A 87 7.93 10.90 -6.41
C GLU A 87 7.83 9.97 -5.20
N THR A 88 7.92 8.65 -5.42
CA THR A 88 7.69 7.60 -4.41
C THR A 88 8.93 6.75 -4.14
N VAL A 89 9.91 6.71 -5.06
CA VAL A 89 11.10 5.83 -5.07
C VAL A 89 12.35 6.66 -5.28
#